data_AF-A0A6G7X5D9-F1
#
_entry.id   AF-A0A6G7X5D9-F1
#
_cell.length_a   1.000
_cell.length_b   1.000
_cell.length_c   1.000
_cell.angle_alpha   90.00
_cell.angle_beta   90.00
_cell.angle_gamma   90.00
#
_symmetry.space_group_name_H-M   'P 1'
#
loop_
_entity.id
_entity.type
_entity.pdbx_description
1 polymer ?
#
loop_
_entity_poly.entity_id
_entity_poly.type
_entity_poly.pdbx_seq_one_letter_code
_entity_poly.pdbx_strand_id
1 'polypeptide(L)'
;MNQKNNNFRHLVEHACSTLSLAYLAVKEKYKDCPLCLIQYMEKGSSLDYMEVSFDNQNASLTFIMNKEYICVSASIHFYDVKDETLFIIFLRVFAKYYTYRKKCWVLKDGFYVKLNENEGSGTHFCFYKL
;
A
#
# COMPACT_ATOMS: atom_id res chain seq x y z
N MET A 1 -11.04 -11.36 -24.58
CA MET A 1 -10.57 -11.57 -23.20
C MET A 1 -9.19 -10.95 -23.08
N ASN A 2 -9.07 -9.74 -22.54
CA ASN A 2 -7.77 -9.11 -22.31
C ASN A 2 -7.07 -9.85 -21.17
N GLN A 3 -5.90 -10.42 -21.45
CA GLN A 3 -4.97 -10.82 -20.40
C GLN A 3 -4.65 -9.57 -19.58
N LYS A 4 -5.23 -9.42 -18.38
CA LYS A 4 -4.71 -8.48 -17.38
C LYS A 4 -3.24 -8.83 -17.22
N ASN A 5 -2.36 -7.94 -17.64
CA ASN A 5 -0.93 -8.12 -17.47
C ASN A 5 -0.69 -8.09 -15.95
N ASN A 6 -0.30 -9.22 -15.34
CA ASN A 6 -0.13 -9.37 -13.88
C ASN A 6 1.10 -8.62 -13.35
N ASN A 7 1.37 -7.44 -13.92
CA ASN A 7 2.49 -6.59 -13.57
C ASN A 7 2.02 -5.52 -12.57
N PHE A 8 2.17 -5.85 -11.29
CA PHE A 8 1.82 -4.95 -10.18
C PHE A 8 2.97 -4.04 -9.78
N ARG A 9 4.05 -3.96 -10.58
CA ARG A 9 5.23 -3.14 -10.27
C ARG A 9 4.85 -1.69 -9.98
N HIS A 10 3.99 -1.11 -10.80
CA HIS A 10 3.66 0.30 -10.64
C HIS A 10 2.94 0.59 -9.29
N LEU A 11 2.10 -0.33 -8.78
CA LEU A 11 1.48 -0.18 -7.45
C LEU A 11 2.55 -0.19 -6.35
N VAL A 12 3.52 -1.10 -6.46
CA VAL A 12 4.67 -1.16 -5.54
C VAL A 12 5.50 0.13 -5.61
N GLU A 13 5.75 0.64 -6.82
CA GLU A 13 6.47 1.91 -7.02
C GLU A 13 5.72 3.07 -6.39
N HIS A 14 4.39 3.16 -6.56
CA HIS A 14 3.57 4.17 -5.90
C HIS A 14 3.64 4.06 -4.38
N ALA A 15 3.50 2.85 -3.82
CA ALA A 15 3.59 2.63 -2.38
C ALA A 15 4.97 3.03 -1.83
N CYS A 16 6.05 2.52 -2.41
CA CYS A 16 7.42 2.77 -1.94
C CYS A 16 7.84 4.23 -2.10
N SER A 17 7.55 4.87 -3.25
CA SER A 17 7.94 6.26 -3.51
C SER A 17 7.12 7.29 -2.74
N THR A 18 6.01 6.89 -2.12
CA THR A 18 5.23 7.77 -1.22
C THR A 18 5.72 7.71 0.23
N LEU A 19 6.40 6.65 0.64
CA LEU A 19 6.96 6.56 1.99
C LEU A 19 7.96 7.71 2.24
N SER A 20 7.90 8.27 3.45
CA SER A 20 8.66 9.45 3.87
C SER A 20 8.28 10.78 3.19
N LEU A 21 7.27 10.81 2.32
CA LEU A 21 6.73 12.07 1.81
C LEU A 21 5.83 12.74 2.86
N ALA A 22 5.87 14.07 2.89
CA ALA A 22 4.92 14.86 3.68
C ALA A 22 3.53 14.84 3.04
N TYR A 23 2.48 14.95 3.86
CA TYR A 23 1.08 14.94 3.46
C TYR A 23 0.77 15.82 2.23
N LEU A 24 1.26 17.06 2.20
CA LEU A 24 1.05 17.97 1.07
C LEU A 24 1.70 17.47 -0.23
N ALA A 25 2.87 16.84 -0.14
CA ALA A 25 3.54 16.26 -1.30
C ALA A 25 2.79 15.02 -1.81
N VAL A 26 2.19 14.22 -0.91
CA VAL A 26 1.34 13.10 -1.31
C VAL A 26 0.07 13.61 -1.99
N LYS A 27 -0.58 14.64 -1.43
CA LYS A 27 -1.76 15.27 -2.04
C LYS A 27 -1.47 15.82 -3.43
N GLU A 28 -0.34 16.50 -3.62
CA GLU A 28 0.05 17.01 -4.94
C GLU A 28 0.35 15.88 -5.93
N LYS A 29 1.05 14.83 -5.48
CA LYS A 29 1.39 13.65 -6.30
C LYS A 29 0.16 12.95 -6.88
N TYR A 30 -0.95 12.94 -6.15
CA TYR A 30 -2.20 12.25 -6.53
C TYR A 30 -3.35 13.20 -6.80
N LYS A 31 -3.08 14.48 -7.12
CA LYS A 31 -4.12 15.50 -7.33
C LYS A 31 -5.12 15.17 -8.45
N ASP A 32 -4.67 14.39 -9.44
CA ASP A 32 -5.47 13.98 -10.61
C ASP A 32 -6.12 12.60 -10.42
N CYS A 33 -5.99 12.00 -9.23
CA CYS A 33 -6.61 10.72 -8.88
C CYS A 33 -7.80 10.91 -7.93
N PRO A 34 -8.80 10.02 -7.96
CA PRO A 34 -9.82 9.96 -6.92
C PRO A 34 -9.16 9.73 -5.55
N LEU A 35 -9.37 10.66 -4.62
CA LEU A 35 -8.69 10.70 -3.34
C LEU A 35 -9.68 10.88 -2.20
N CYS A 36 -9.62 10.01 -1.20
CA CYS A 36 -10.40 10.08 0.02
C CYS A 36 -9.47 10.41 1.19
N LEU A 37 -9.83 11.43 1.97
CA LEU A 37 -9.14 11.78 3.21
C LEU A 37 -9.95 11.21 4.38
N ILE A 38 -9.36 10.27 5.11
CA ILE A 38 -10.00 9.62 6.24
C ILE A 38 -9.23 10.00 7.49
N GLN A 39 -9.86 10.73 8.39
CA GLN A 39 -9.30 11.04 9.69
C GLN A 39 -9.91 10.07 10.71
N TYR A 40 -9.08 9.19 11.25
CA TYR A 40 -9.48 8.27 12.32
C TYR A 40 -9.07 8.84 13.66
N MET A 41 -10.02 8.98 14.57
CA MET A 41 -9.75 9.39 15.94
C MET A 41 -10.19 8.29 16.90
N GLU A 42 -9.24 7.66 17.59
CA GLU A 42 -9.54 6.67 18.62
C GLU A 42 -8.69 6.94 19.87
N LYS A 43 -9.36 7.03 21.03
CA LYS A 43 -8.76 7.14 22.37
C LYS A 43 -7.58 8.13 22.48
N GLY A 44 -7.69 9.30 21.85
CA GLY A 44 -6.67 10.36 21.89
C GLY A 44 -5.54 10.21 20.88
N SER A 45 -5.62 9.22 19.99
CA SER A 45 -4.78 9.12 18.80
C SER A 45 -5.57 9.55 17.56
N SER A 46 -5.02 10.51 16.80
CA SER A 46 -5.49 10.83 15.46
C SER A 46 -4.53 10.19 14.46
N LEU A 47 -5.05 9.36 13.57
CA LEU A 47 -4.34 8.85 12.41
C LEU A 47 -5.03 9.38 11.17
N ASP A 48 -4.28 10.12 10.37
CA ASP A 48 -4.77 10.61 9.09
C ASP A 48 -4.36 9.62 8.01
N TYR A 49 -5.36 9.16 7.27
CA TYR A 49 -5.21 8.27 6.13
C TYR A 49 -5.55 9.03 4.86
N MET A 50 -4.79 8.76 3.82
CA MET A 50 -5.09 9.21 2.47
C MET A 50 -5.25 7.97 1.61
N GLU A 51 -6.47 7.74 1.13
CA GLU A 51 -6.75 6.66 0.20
C GLU A 51 -6.82 7.22 -1.22
N VAL A 52 -6.14 6.55 -2.15
CA VAL A 52 -6.14 6.85 -3.57
C VAL A 52 -6.68 5.64 -4.31
N SER A 53 -7.76 5.84 -5.07
CA SER A 53 -8.34 4.75 -5.86
C SER A 53 -7.63 4.58 -7.19
N PHE A 54 -7.34 3.33 -7.54
CA PHE A 54 -6.85 2.92 -8.84
C PHE A 54 -7.90 2.00 -9.49
N ASP A 55 -9.08 2.56 -9.79
CA ASP A 55 -10.25 1.81 -10.31
C ASP A 55 -9.89 0.93 -11.51
N ASN A 56 -9.07 1.44 -12.43
CA ASN A 56 -8.61 0.70 -13.62
C ASN A 56 -7.81 -0.57 -13.30
N GLN A 57 -7.35 -0.71 -12.07
CA GLN A 57 -6.50 -1.80 -11.59
C GLN A 57 -7.16 -2.59 -10.46
N ASN A 58 -8.41 -2.26 -10.11
CA ASN A 58 -9.20 -2.95 -9.10
C ASN A 58 -8.52 -2.96 -7.73
N ALA A 59 -7.90 -1.82 -7.36
CA ALA A 59 -7.15 -1.66 -6.13
C ALA A 59 -7.21 -0.22 -5.61
N SER A 60 -6.95 -0.04 -4.33
CA SER A 60 -6.62 1.26 -3.73
C SER A 60 -5.26 1.22 -3.04
N LEU A 61 -4.64 2.41 -2.93
CA LEU A 61 -3.52 2.64 -2.03
C LEU A 61 -3.95 3.51 -0.86
N THR A 62 -3.66 3.08 0.36
CA THR A 62 -3.87 3.87 1.56
C THR A 62 -2.53 4.28 2.15
N PHE A 63 -2.35 5.56 2.47
CA PHE A 63 -1.15 6.11 3.10
C PHE A 63 -1.46 6.53 4.52
N ILE A 64 -0.69 6.05 5.49
CA ILE A 64 -0.84 6.38 6.91
C ILE A 64 0.19 7.46 7.27
N MET A 65 -0.32 8.57 7.78
CA MET A 65 0.49 9.69 8.25
C MET A 65 0.78 9.57 9.74
N ASN A 66 1.99 9.92 10.15
CA ASN A 66 2.32 10.09 11.55
C ASN A 66 1.91 11.49 12.06
N LYS A 67 2.23 11.80 13.32
CA LYS A 67 1.90 13.09 13.96
C LYS A 67 2.61 14.30 13.34
N GLU A 68 3.72 14.09 12.65
CA GLU A 68 4.40 15.14 11.86
C GLU A 68 3.88 15.23 10.42
N TYR A 69 2.76 14.56 10.10
CA TYR A 69 2.16 14.50 8.76
C TYR A 69 3.10 13.92 7.70
N ILE A 70 3.97 12.99 8.10
CA ILE A 70 4.85 12.23 7.20
C ILE A 70 4.27 10.83 6.98
N CYS A 71 4.25 10.37 5.72
CA CYS A 71 3.80 9.03 5.37
C CYS A 71 4.78 7.98 5.92
N VAL A 72 4.33 7.18 6.87
CA VAL A 72 5.13 6.15 7.55
C VAL A 72 4.82 4.73 7.08
N SER A 73 3.64 4.51 6.50
CA SER A 73 3.29 3.27 5.83
C SER A 73 2.35 3.51 4.68
N ALA A 74 2.40 2.64 3.68
CA ALA A 74 1.41 2.55 2.62
C ALA A 74 0.78 1.15 2.65
N SER A 75 -0.44 0.97 2.17
CA SER A 75 -1.02 -0.35 1.93
C SER A 75 -1.67 -0.41 0.56
N ILE A 76 -1.59 -1.56 -0.08
CA ILE A 76 -2.41 -1.89 -1.23
C ILE A 76 -3.55 -2.77 -0.76
N HIS A 77 -4.77 -2.41 -1.13
CA HIS A 77 -5.96 -3.23 -0.98
C HIS A 77 -6.49 -3.57 -2.38
N PHE A 78 -6.80 -4.83 -2.65
CA PHE A 78 -7.42 -5.27 -3.90
C PHE A 78 -8.90 -5.54 -3.66
N TYR A 79 -9.75 -5.17 -4.61
CA TYR A 79 -11.20 -5.38 -4.48
C TYR A 79 -11.63 -6.82 -4.86
N ASP A 80 -10.72 -7.61 -5.44
CA ASP A 80 -10.94 -9.02 -5.80
C ASP A 80 -9.82 -9.91 -5.22
N VAL A 81 -10.20 -10.96 -4.50
CA VAL A 81 -9.32 -11.98 -3.91
C VAL A 81 -8.40 -12.64 -4.95
N LYS A 82 -8.84 -12.74 -6.20
CA LYS A 82 -8.00 -13.24 -7.29
C LYS A 82 -6.78 -12.35 -7.53
N ASP A 83 -6.97 -11.03 -7.50
CA ASP A 83 -5.89 -10.06 -7.70
C ASP A 83 -4.91 -10.10 -6.50
N GLU A 84 -5.39 -10.36 -5.27
CA GLU A 84 -4.52 -10.60 -4.10
C GLU A 84 -3.61 -11.81 -4.30
N THR A 85 -4.17 -12.93 -4.77
CA THR A 85 -3.41 -14.17 -5.03
C THR A 85 -2.34 -13.93 -6.11
N LEU A 86 -2.71 -13.23 -7.19
CA LEU A 86 -1.78 -12.85 -8.25
C LEU A 86 -0.68 -11.93 -7.73
N PHE A 87 -1.01 -11.02 -6.82
CA PHE A 87 -0.04 -10.13 -6.20
C PHE A 87 0.95 -10.86 -5.29
N ILE A 88 0.50 -11.87 -4.52
CA ILE A 88 1.39 -12.74 -3.74
C ILE A 88 2.37 -13.48 -4.66
N ILE A 89 1.88 -14.02 -5.78
CA ILE A 89 2.73 -14.69 -6.78
C ILE A 89 3.75 -13.70 -7.37
N PHE A 90 3.31 -12.49 -7.71
CA PHE A 90 4.19 -11.42 -8.16
C PHE A 90 5.27 -11.08 -7.11
N LEU A 91 4.92 -10.92 -5.83
CA LEU A 91 5.86 -10.63 -4.75
C LEU A 91 6.91 -11.74 -4.56
N ARG A 92 6.55 -13.01 -4.79
CA ARG A 92 7.52 -14.12 -4.75
C ARG A 92 8.65 -13.97 -5.76
N VAL A 93 8.38 -13.35 -6.90
CA VAL A 93 9.37 -13.11 -7.97
C VAL A 93 10.03 -11.74 -7.84
N PHE A 94 9.27 -10.72 -7.43
CA PHE A 94 9.72 -9.33 -7.36
C PHE A 94 10.59 -9.03 -6.13
N ALA A 95 10.26 -9.62 -4.98
CA ALA A 95 10.99 -9.39 -3.74
C ALA A 95 12.41 -9.97 -3.79
N LYS A 96 13.33 -9.38 -3.03
CA LYS A 96 14.69 -9.92 -2.86
C LYS A 96 14.67 -11.26 -2.14
N TYR A 97 13.86 -11.37 -1.08
CA TYR A 97 13.59 -12.61 -0.36
C TYR A 97 12.35 -12.45 0.54
N TYR A 98 11.81 -13.56 1.02
CA TYR A 98 10.83 -13.58 2.09
C TYR A 98 11.50 -13.98 3.41
N THR A 99 11.20 -13.26 4.49
CA THR A 99 11.68 -13.63 5.84
C THR A 99 10.53 -14.25 6.64
N TYR A 100 10.58 -15.57 6.80
CA TYR A 100 9.56 -16.31 7.55
C TYR A 100 9.45 -15.86 9.01
N ARG A 101 10.58 -15.49 9.65
CA ARG A 101 10.59 -15.02 11.04
C ARG A 101 9.81 -13.72 11.23
N LYS A 102 9.91 -12.78 10.28
CA LYS A 102 9.19 -11.49 10.33
C LYS A 102 7.88 -11.49 9.53
N LYS A 103 7.56 -12.60 8.85
CA LYS A 103 6.41 -12.79 7.97
C LYS A 103 6.26 -11.65 6.93
N CYS A 104 7.37 -11.27 6.29
CA CYS A 104 7.37 -10.18 5.30
C CYS A 104 8.25 -10.46 4.09
N TRP A 105 7.89 -9.86 2.95
CA TRP A 105 8.73 -9.78 1.76
C TRP A 105 9.68 -8.60 1.90
N VAL A 106 10.97 -8.80 1.67
CA VAL A 106 11.97 -7.73 1.64
C VAL A 106 12.25 -7.36 0.19
N LEU A 107 12.08 -6.08 -0.13
CA LEU A 107 12.32 -5.51 -1.46
C LEU A 107 13.78 -5.07 -1.61
N LYS A 108 14.22 -4.77 -2.83
CA LYS A 108 15.63 -4.41 -3.11
C LYS A 108 16.05 -3.05 -2.53
N ASP A 109 15.12 -2.11 -2.41
CA ASP A 109 15.43 -0.70 -2.12
C ASP A 109 15.23 -0.31 -0.65
N GLY A 110 15.41 -1.25 0.28
CA GLY A 110 15.28 -0.95 1.70
C GLY A 110 13.83 -0.87 2.17
N PHE A 111 12.90 -1.54 1.48
CA PHE A 111 11.48 -1.61 1.86
C PHE A 111 11.09 -3.05 2.17
N TYR A 112 10.00 -3.21 2.93
CA TYR A 112 9.40 -4.51 3.14
C TYR A 112 7.87 -4.44 3.10
N VAL A 113 7.25 -5.56 2.74
CA VAL A 113 5.80 -5.74 2.62
C VAL A 113 5.32 -6.79 3.61
N LYS A 114 4.32 -6.46 4.43
CA LYS A 114 3.61 -7.38 5.31
C LYS A 114 2.19 -7.60 4.80
N LEU A 115 1.72 -8.84 4.90
CA LEU A 115 0.32 -9.16 4.70
C LEU A 115 -0.41 -9.00 6.03
N ASN A 116 -1.42 -8.14 6.07
CA ASN A 116 -2.32 -7.98 7.21
C ASN A 116 -3.74 -8.35 6.76
N GLU A 117 -4.36 -9.28 7.48
CA GLU A 117 -5.76 -9.67 7.27
C GLU A 117 -6.57 -9.14 8.46
N ASN A 118 -7.66 -8.43 8.18
CA ASN A 118 -8.56 -7.94 9.21
C ASN A 118 -10.01 -8.24 8.82
N GLU A 119 -10.76 -8.87 9.73
CA GLU A 119 -12.15 -9.30 9.53
C GLU A 119 -13.11 -8.14 9.15
N GLY A 120 -12.73 -6.87 9.39
CA GLY A 120 -13.53 -5.70 9.01
C GLY A 120 -13.05 -4.91 7.78
N SER A 121 -11.78 -5.05 7.36
CA SER A 121 -11.19 -4.21 6.29
C SER A 121 -10.53 -5.01 5.17
N GLY A 122 -10.64 -6.34 5.20
CA GLY A 122 -10.08 -7.23 4.18
C GLY A 122 -8.56 -7.39 4.28
N THR A 123 -7.96 -7.83 3.18
CA THR A 123 -6.53 -8.07 3.05
C THR A 123 -5.81 -6.79 2.64
N HIS A 124 -4.73 -6.46 3.36
CA HIS A 124 -3.86 -5.31 3.09
C HIS A 124 -2.41 -5.73 2.96
N PHE A 125 -1.78 -5.31 1.87
CA PHE A 125 -0.34 -5.46 1.67
C PHE A 125 0.36 -4.19 2.13
N CYS A 126 0.85 -4.18 3.36
CA CYS A 126 1.41 -3.00 4.02
C CYS A 126 2.91 -2.86 3.76
N PHE A 127 3.31 -1.71 3.21
CA PHE A 127 4.67 -1.31 2.88
C PHE A 127 5.25 -0.43 3.96
N TYR A 128 6.51 -0.70 4.28
CA TYR A 128 7.29 0.03 5.26
C TYR A 128 8.73 0.18 4.76
N LYS A 129 9.40 1.23 5.23
CA LYS A 129 10.84 1.40 5.07
C LYS A 129 11.57 0.62 6.18
N LEU A 130 12.70 -0.02 5.83
CA LEU A 130 13.57 -0.73 6.77
C LEU A 130 14.27 0.22 7.75
#